data_AF-A0A345NPE5-F1
#
_entry.id   AF-A0A345NPE5-F1
#
_cell.length_a   1.000
_cell.length_b   1.000
_cell.length_c   1.000
_cell.angle_alpha   90.00
_cell.angle_beta   90.00
_cell.angle_gamma   90.00
#
_symmetry.space_group_name_H-M   'P 1'
#
loop_
_entity.id
_entity.type
_entity.pdbx_description
1 polymer ?
#
loop_
_entity_poly.entity_id
_entity_poly.type
_entity_poly.pdbx_seq_one_letter_code
_entity_poly.pdbx_strand_id
1 'polypeptide(L)'
;MLVTALVVGPSLRALAVVVAVPGLGEVLAREDLPALVAAAAGLLVWGALAVGTTHGPVMGSPLRIHVLAGGPQPRRMSLRGSFVRRLLVLVVAGAALGAVPGLALLHLGAGGAGTTALGGAMTGACVGGVTAAGWLAGQALSRRGVRRAALLVPVCAGLVATLLLVGPAALPPGWTSPVTVLLLLVLLVAGLTVVPGLLDRLRGPVLLEQATRWQGATTAGGAGDLAGAAATYRPVPSRHGRWDAVGRGGSLPLLFLRRDLVGAARTPVRLLVGISVLLLALVLGIVVSTLSSGPSWAVLAVAFAMVHVRLGVVSDGFRHAVEASAAPTLYGVPDHHLVGLHAALPLAVVLVLGAAAALVAVPLTGVHPVGALLVVVGGLFCVAVRAYDAARGPMPLLLLTPVPTAAGDMSGLMVAAWQADALLVAVLVPTLVTVAAVSLGGWLVLIYAPAAALVLLGLRRRMSLR
;
A
#
# COMPACT_ATOMS: atom_id res chain seq x y z
N MET A 1 12.32 4.82 -24.50
CA MET A 1 11.48 6.00 -24.82
C MET A 1 10.01 5.65 -25.00
N LEU A 2 9.66 4.59 -25.74
CA LEU A 2 8.26 4.18 -25.95
C LEU A 2 7.49 3.91 -24.64
N VAL A 3 8.07 3.13 -23.71
CA VAL A 3 7.49 2.85 -22.38
C VAL A 3 7.30 4.12 -21.55
N THR A 4 8.24 5.06 -21.65
CA THR A 4 8.16 6.34 -20.95
C THR A 4 7.00 7.18 -21.48
N ALA A 5 6.81 7.25 -22.80
CA ALA A 5 5.65 7.92 -23.40
C ALA A 5 4.33 7.21 -23.08
N LEU A 6 4.30 5.87 -23.11
CA LEU A 6 3.11 5.05 -22.88
C LEU A 6 2.64 5.08 -21.41
N VAL A 7 3.53 5.34 -20.46
CA VAL A 7 3.20 5.43 -19.02
C VAL A 7 3.01 6.88 -18.60
N VAL A 8 3.92 7.77 -18.99
CA VAL A 8 3.90 9.18 -18.54
C VAL A 8 2.74 9.93 -19.18
N GLY A 9 2.45 9.74 -20.47
CA GLY A 9 1.35 10.42 -21.16
C GLY A 9 -0.02 10.14 -20.52
N PRO A 10 -0.42 8.87 -20.36
CA PRO A 10 -1.66 8.51 -19.66
C PRO A 10 -1.66 8.90 -18.19
N SER A 11 -0.52 8.88 -17.50
CA SER A 11 -0.43 9.33 -16.09
C SER A 11 -0.67 10.83 -15.97
N LEU A 12 -0.07 11.64 -16.86
CA LEU A 12 -0.29 13.08 -16.93
C LEU A 12 -1.74 13.41 -17.33
N ARG A 13 -2.31 12.64 -18.27
CA ARG A 13 -3.72 12.76 -18.64
C ARG A 13 -4.62 12.39 -17.48
N ALA A 14 -4.33 11.32 -16.74
CA ALA A 14 -5.09 10.93 -15.56
C ALA A 14 -5.04 12.02 -14.47
N LEU A 15 -3.86 12.61 -14.24
CA LEU A 15 -3.70 13.78 -13.37
C LEU A 15 -4.54 14.97 -13.84
N ALA A 16 -4.51 15.30 -15.13
CA ALA A 16 -5.31 16.38 -15.70
C ALA A 16 -6.83 16.11 -15.58
N VAL A 17 -7.25 14.86 -15.81
CA VAL A 17 -8.64 14.42 -15.65
C VAL A 17 -9.06 14.54 -14.18
N VAL A 18 -8.21 14.12 -13.23
CA VAL A 18 -8.48 14.24 -11.79
C VAL A 18 -8.66 15.70 -11.37
N VAL A 19 -7.80 16.59 -11.87
CA VAL A 19 -7.88 18.04 -11.61
C VAL A 19 -9.18 18.67 -12.14
N ALA A 20 -9.74 18.11 -13.22
CA ALA A 20 -10.96 18.58 -13.86
C ALA A 20 -12.26 17.95 -13.31
N VAL A 21 -12.20 17.09 -12.27
CA VAL A 21 -13.41 16.42 -11.76
C VAL A 21 -14.25 17.38 -10.92
N PRO A 22 -15.55 17.57 -11.24
CA PRO A 22 -16.49 18.28 -10.39
C PRO A 22 -16.50 17.70 -8.97
N GLY A 23 -16.64 18.51 -7.92
CA GLY A 23 -16.66 18.02 -6.52
C GLY A 23 -15.28 17.81 -5.87
N LEU A 24 -14.17 17.93 -6.61
CA LEU A 24 -12.84 17.93 -6.00
C LEU A 24 -12.67 19.10 -5.01
N GLY A 25 -13.27 20.25 -5.29
CA GLY A 25 -13.30 21.40 -4.36
C GLY A 25 -13.94 21.06 -3.01
N GLU A 26 -15.00 20.26 -2.98
CA GLU A 26 -15.66 19.82 -1.74
C GLU A 26 -14.74 18.96 -0.90
N VAL A 27 -13.97 18.06 -1.54
CA VAL A 27 -12.97 17.22 -0.85
C VAL A 27 -11.85 18.08 -0.26
N LEU A 28 -11.39 19.08 -1.02
CA LEU A 28 -10.29 19.95 -0.59
C LEU A 28 -10.69 20.97 0.48
N ALA A 29 -11.98 21.30 0.58
CA ALA A 29 -12.53 22.16 1.62
C ALA A 29 -12.74 21.45 2.96
N ARG A 30 -12.56 20.12 3.03
CA ARG A 30 -12.76 19.36 4.26
C ARG A 30 -11.72 19.69 5.33
N GLU A 31 -12.19 19.97 6.54
CA GLU A 31 -11.33 20.26 7.70
C GLU A 31 -10.48 19.06 8.15
N ASP A 32 -10.92 17.83 7.89
CA ASP A 32 -10.21 16.61 8.26
C ASP A 32 -9.10 16.19 7.27
N LEU A 33 -9.08 16.77 6.06
CA LEU A 33 -8.14 16.41 5.01
C LEU A 33 -6.66 16.58 5.42
N PRO A 34 -6.22 17.68 6.07
CA PRO A 34 -4.83 17.84 6.47
C PRO A 34 -4.34 16.73 7.41
N ALA A 35 -5.20 16.26 8.32
CA ALA A 35 -4.87 15.17 9.25
C ALA A 35 -4.67 13.85 8.49
N LEU A 36 -5.54 13.54 7.51
CA LEU A 36 -5.43 12.36 6.67
C LEU A 36 -4.18 12.40 5.80
N VAL A 37 -3.85 13.56 5.22
CA VAL A 37 -2.62 13.76 4.43
C VAL A 37 -1.37 13.59 5.29
N ALA A 38 -1.36 14.15 6.51
CA ALA A 38 -0.24 13.98 7.43
C ALA A 38 -0.08 12.52 7.89
N ALA A 39 -1.18 11.83 8.18
CA ALA A 39 -1.17 10.40 8.51
C ALA A 39 -0.64 9.55 7.34
N ALA A 40 -1.10 9.83 6.11
CA ALA A 40 -0.62 9.16 4.91
C ALA A 40 0.87 9.41 4.66
N ALA A 41 1.34 10.65 4.79
CA ALA A 41 2.76 11.00 4.67
C ALA A 41 3.61 10.31 5.74
N GLY A 42 3.16 10.29 6.99
CA GLY A 42 3.83 9.58 8.09
C GLY A 42 3.93 8.08 7.83
N LEU A 43 2.85 7.46 7.37
CA LEU A 43 2.83 6.04 6.99
C LEU A 43 3.72 5.75 5.79
N LEU A 44 3.83 6.68 4.84
CA LEU A 44 4.71 6.56 3.69
C LEU A 44 6.20 6.62 4.12
N VAL A 45 6.59 7.55 4.99
CA VAL A 45 7.95 7.60 5.58
C VAL A 45 8.25 6.35 6.39
N TRP A 46 7.29 5.90 7.20
CA TRP A 46 7.44 4.70 8.01
C TRP A 46 7.53 3.42 7.17
N GLY A 47 6.68 3.32 6.14
CA GLY A 47 6.72 2.26 5.16
C GLY A 47 8.05 2.23 4.40
N ALA A 48 8.57 3.39 4.02
CA ALA A 48 9.88 3.51 3.37
C ALA A 48 11.02 3.03 4.29
N LEU A 49 11.00 3.42 5.57
CA LEU A 49 11.93 2.91 6.59
C LEU A 49 11.84 1.39 6.72
N ALA A 50 10.64 0.82 6.74
CA ALA A 50 10.44 -0.62 6.80
C ALA A 50 10.95 -1.33 5.53
N VAL A 51 10.59 -0.83 4.36
CA VAL A 51 10.99 -1.37 3.05
C VAL A 51 12.50 -1.32 2.89
N GLY A 52 13.18 -0.28 3.41
CA GLY A 52 14.64 -0.15 3.38
C GLY A 52 15.37 -1.38 3.92
N THR A 53 14.77 -2.10 4.87
CA THR A 53 15.38 -3.33 5.45
C THR A 53 15.49 -4.48 4.45
N THR A 54 14.61 -4.55 3.46
CA THR A 54 14.58 -5.61 2.45
C THR A 54 15.02 -5.11 1.08
N HIS A 55 14.77 -3.84 0.78
CA HIS A 55 15.11 -3.18 -0.46
C HIS A 55 15.36 -1.70 -0.19
N GLY A 56 16.60 -1.23 -0.28
CA GLY A 56 16.93 0.19 -0.05
C GLY A 56 17.07 1.03 -1.32
N PRO A 57 17.27 2.36 -1.18
CA PRO A 57 17.43 3.27 -2.33
C PRO A 57 18.77 3.08 -3.03
N VAL A 58 19.80 2.64 -2.31
CA VAL A 58 21.13 2.44 -2.87
C VAL A 58 21.24 1.01 -3.38
N MET A 59 20.80 0.82 -4.62
CA MET A 59 20.76 -0.47 -5.30
C MET A 59 21.34 -0.34 -6.71
N GLY A 60 22.04 -1.39 -7.14
CA GLY A 60 22.62 -1.52 -8.47
C GLY A 60 22.68 -2.98 -8.87
N SER A 61 23.30 -3.28 -10.01
CA SER A 61 23.57 -4.67 -10.39
C SER A 61 24.47 -5.35 -9.33
N PRO A 62 24.32 -6.66 -9.09
CA PRO A 62 25.16 -7.38 -8.14
C PRO A 62 26.66 -7.17 -8.38
N LEU A 63 27.08 -7.19 -9.65
CA LEU A 63 28.46 -6.91 -10.05
C LEU A 63 28.92 -5.50 -9.64
N ARG A 64 28.11 -4.47 -9.92
CA ARG A 64 28.44 -3.08 -9.55
C ARG A 64 28.58 -2.94 -8.04
N ILE A 65 27.68 -3.55 -7.26
CA ILE A 65 27.75 -3.51 -5.80
C ILE A 65 28.98 -4.24 -5.28
N HIS A 66 29.33 -5.39 -5.86
CA HIS A 66 30.53 -6.14 -5.49
C HIS A 66 31.80 -5.29 -5.67
N VAL A 67 31.94 -4.63 -6.82
CA VAL A 67 33.09 -3.75 -7.11
C VAL A 67 33.10 -2.51 -6.19
N LEU A 68 31.97 -1.81 -6.04
CA LEU A 68 31.91 -0.57 -5.24
C LEU A 68 32.02 -0.81 -3.73
N ALA A 69 31.54 -1.96 -3.23
CA ALA A 69 31.59 -2.29 -1.80
C ALA A 69 32.94 -2.90 -1.37
N GLY A 70 33.71 -3.45 -2.32
CA GLY A 70 35.06 -3.99 -2.10
C GLY A 70 36.18 -2.99 -2.39
N GLY A 71 35.88 -1.86 -3.07
CA GLY A 71 36.86 -0.84 -3.38
C GLY A 71 37.32 0.00 -2.16
N PRO A 72 38.48 0.67 -2.25
CA PRO A 72 39.05 1.47 -1.16
C PRO A 72 38.34 2.81 -0.92
N GLN A 73 37.45 3.23 -1.83
CA GLN A 73 36.76 4.52 -1.72
C GLN A 73 35.70 4.53 -0.62
N PRO A 74 35.56 5.64 0.14
CA PRO A 74 34.47 5.78 1.10
C PRO A 74 33.09 5.60 0.45
N ARG A 75 32.21 4.88 1.12
CA ARG A 75 30.86 4.53 0.61
C ARG A 75 30.02 5.78 0.35
N ARG A 76 30.16 6.83 1.16
CA ARG A 76 29.53 8.13 0.92
C ARG A 76 29.89 8.77 -0.43
N MET A 77 31.04 8.44 -1.03
CA MET A 77 31.40 8.95 -2.36
C MET A 77 30.91 8.01 -3.46
N SER A 78 31.17 6.71 -3.32
CA SER A 78 30.84 5.72 -4.35
C SER A 78 29.33 5.47 -4.52
N LEU A 79 28.54 5.63 -3.45
CA LEU A 79 27.10 5.32 -3.44
C LEU A 79 26.19 6.55 -3.49
N ARG A 80 26.73 7.77 -3.33
CA ARG A 80 25.95 9.02 -3.31
C ARG A 80 25.17 9.22 -4.60
N GLY A 81 25.77 8.98 -5.77
CA GLY A 81 25.07 9.14 -7.04
C GLY A 81 23.82 8.27 -7.17
N SER A 82 23.89 7.02 -6.68
CA SER A 82 22.73 6.12 -6.66
C SER A 82 21.63 6.61 -5.73
N PHE A 83 22.01 7.11 -4.54
CA PHE A 83 21.04 7.69 -3.60
C PHE A 83 20.40 8.97 -4.15
N VAL A 84 21.20 9.93 -4.63
CA VAL A 84 20.72 11.22 -5.15
C VAL A 84 19.72 11.01 -6.28
N ARG A 85 19.96 10.05 -7.19
CA ARG A 85 18.99 9.73 -8.25
C ARG A 85 17.63 9.29 -7.68
N ARG A 86 17.61 8.43 -6.66
CA ARG A 86 16.36 7.98 -6.02
C ARG A 86 15.69 9.09 -5.21
N LEU A 87 16.49 9.89 -4.51
CA LEU A 87 16.02 11.09 -3.82
C LEU A 87 15.31 12.03 -4.79
N LEU A 88 15.94 12.37 -5.91
CA LEU A 88 15.35 13.25 -6.93
C LEU A 88 14.05 12.68 -7.50
N VAL A 89 14.00 11.37 -7.79
CA VAL A 89 12.76 10.73 -8.25
C VAL A 89 11.63 10.89 -7.22
N LEU A 90 11.90 10.66 -5.93
CA LEU A 90 10.88 10.80 -4.88
C LEU A 90 10.50 12.26 -4.61
N VAL A 91 11.46 13.19 -4.69
CA VAL A 91 11.20 14.63 -4.55
C VAL A 91 10.33 15.13 -5.70
N VAL A 92 10.64 14.76 -6.94
CA VAL A 92 9.86 15.16 -8.13
C VAL A 92 8.48 14.51 -8.11
N ALA A 93 8.39 13.22 -7.80
CA ALA A 93 7.09 12.54 -7.69
C ALA A 93 6.24 13.14 -6.55
N GLY A 94 6.85 13.42 -5.41
CA GLY A 94 6.20 14.08 -4.28
C GLY A 94 5.71 15.48 -4.66
N ALA A 95 6.54 16.28 -5.33
CA ALA A 95 6.18 17.61 -5.81
C ALA A 95 5.00 17.58 -6.79
N ALA A 96 5.04 16.65 -7.75
CA ALA A 96 3.96 16.48 -8.73
C ALA A 96 2.64 16.10 -8.05
N LEU A 97 2.66 15.16 -7.10
CA LEU A 97 1.48 14.75 -6.34
C LEU A 97 0.96 15.86 -5.42
N GLY A 98 1.87 16.59 -4.77
CA GLY A 98 1.53 17.70 -3.88
C GLY A 98 0.97 18.92 -4.61
N ALA A 99 1.35 19.13 -5.87
CA ALA A 99 0.84 20.21 -6.70
C ALA A 99 -0.63 20.01 -7.12
N VAL A 100 -1.08 18.75 -7.23
CA VAL A 100 -2.41 18.39 -7.78
C VAL A 100 -3.55 19.17 -7.14
N PRO A 101 -3.67 19.26 -5.81
CA PRO A 101 -4.82 19.93 -5.24
C PRO A 101 -4.77 21.46 -5.40
N GLY A 102 -3.59 22.07 -5.42
CA GLY A 102 -3.47 23.49 -5.74
C GLY A 102 -3.79 23.79 -7.20
N LEU A 103 -3.39 22.92 -8.13
CA LEU A 103 -3.79 22.99 -9.54
C LEU A 103 -5.31 22.80 -9.72
N ALA A 104 -5.94 21.95 -8.92
CA ALA A 104 -7.39 21.81 -8.89
C ALA A 104 -8.09 23.08 -8.40
N LEU A 105 -7.61 23.69 -7.31
CA LEU A 105 -8.16 24.96 -6.81
C LEU A 105 -7.98 26.10 -7.82
N LEU A 106 -6.85 26.13 -8.54
CA LEU A 106 -6.61 27.07 -9.65
C LEU A 106 -7.65 26.88 -10.76
N HIS A 107 -7.91 25.64 -11.15
CA HIS A 107 -8.89 25.33 -12.18
C HIS A 107 -10.32 25.72 -11.79
N LEU A 108 -10.65 25.61 -10.49
CA LEU A 108 -11.95 26.00 -9.93
C LEU A 108 -12.10 27.52 -9.68
N GLY A 109 -11.09 28.33 -10.02
CA GLY A 109 -11.15 29.79 -9.88
C GLY A 109 -11.11 30.30 -8.44
N ALA A 110 -10.66 29.48 -7.48
CA ALA A 110 -10.53 29.90 -6.09
C ALA A 110 -9.31 30.84 -5.94
N GLY A 111 -9.54 32.08 -5.48
CA GLY A 111 -8.49 33.09 -5.27
C GLY A 111 -7.38 32.59 -4.32
N GLY A 112 -6.11 32.89 -4.64
CA GLY A 112 -4.93 32.43 -3.88
C GLY A 112 -4.34 31.08 -4.34
N ALA A 113 -4.86 30.45 -5.39
CA ALA A 113 -4.48 29.09 -5.73
C ALA A 113 -3.08 28.92 -6.38
N GLY A 114 -2.44 29.99 -6.85
CA GLY A 114 -1.06 29.94 -7.37
C GLY A 114 -0.03 29.68 -6.26
N THR A 115 -0.21 30.33 -5.12
CA THR A 115 0.62 30.10 -3.93
C THR A 115 0.32 28.75 -3.27
N THR A 116 -0.92 28.23 -3.39
CA THR A 116 -1.26 26.89 -2.88
C THR A 116 -0.71 25.76 -3.74
N ALA A 117 -0.64 25.92 -5.08
CA ALA A 117 0.00 24.93 -5.96
C ALA A 117 1.50 24.82 -5.70
N LEU A 118 2.19 25.95 -5.57
CA LEU A 118 3.60 25.98 -5.20
C LEU A 118 3.82 25.43 -3.79
N GLY A 119 3.03 25.87 -2.81
CA GLY A 119 3.09 25.38 -1.43
C GLY A 119 2.87 23.87 -1.34
N GLY A 120 1.87 23.34 -2.05
CA GLY A 120 1.60 21.90 -2.15
C GLY A 120 2.75 21.14 -2.80
N ALA A 121 3.32 21.66 -3.89
CA ALA A 121 4.50 21.08 -4.53
C ALA A 121 5.71 21.04 -3.59
N MET A 122 5.96 22.12 -2.83
CA MET A 122 7.05 22.18 -1.85
C MET A 122 6.83 21.21 -0.69
N THR A 123 5.61 21.14 -0.14
CA THR A 123 5.22 20.15 0.88
C THR A 123 5.46 18.73 0.36
N GLY A 124 4.97 18.41 -0.83
CA GLY A 124 5.15 17.10 -1.46
C GLY A 124 6.61 16.75 -1.74
N ALA A 125 7.40 17.72 -2.21
CA ALA A 125 8.85 17.59 -2.40
C ALA A 125 9.56 17.24 -1.08
N CYS A 126 9.21 17.93 0.01
CA CYS A 126 9.80 17.67 1.32
C CYS A 126 9.40 16.30 1.86
N VAL A 127 8.12 15.89 1.73
CA VAL A 127 7.68 14.53 2.08
C VAL A 127 8.47 13.50 1.27
N GLY A 128 8.63 13.69 -0.03
CA GLY A 128 9.44 12.80 -0.89
C GLY A 128 10.89 12.70 -0.42
N GLY A 129 11.51 13.82 -0.05
CA GLY A 129 12.87 13.85 0.46
C GLY A 129 13.04 13.17 1.82
N VAL A 130 12.14 13.43 2.77
CA VAL A 130 12.11 12.77 4.09
C VAL A 130 11.89 11.28 3.93
N THR A 131 11.04 10.87 2.99
CA THR A 131 10.80 9.46 2.64
C THR A 131 12.06 8.81 2.11
N ALA A 132 12.81 9.47 1.23
CA ALA A 132 14.08 8.95 0.73
C ALA A 132 15.13 8.78 1.85
N ALA A 133 15.20 9.74 2.78
CA ALA A 133 16.08 9.65 3.94
C ALA A 133 15.66 8.49 4.87
N GLY A 134 14.36 8.34 5.15
CA GLY A 134 13.80 7.23 5.91
C GLY A 134 14.08 5.88 5.23
N TRP A 135 13.94 5.81 3.91
CA TRP A 135 14.24 4.63 3.10
C TRP A 135 15.71 4.21 3.23
N LEU A 136 16.64 5.17 3.14
CA LEU A 136 18.06 4.92 3.33
C LEU A 136 18.38 4.52 4.78
N ALA A 137 17.75 5.17 5.76
CA ALA A 137 17.90 4.79 7.16
C ALA A 137 17.46 3.34 7.39
N GLY A 138 16.38 2.90 6.74
CA GLY A 138 15.93 1.51 6.77
C GLY A 138 16.97 0.52 6.25
N GLN A 139 17.70 0.92 5.21
CA GLN A 139 18.78 0.13 4.60
C GLN A 139 20.05 0.09 5.47
N ALA A 140 20.38 1.19 6.14
CA ALA A 140 21.62 1.34 6.89
C ALA A 140 21.52 0.86 8.35
N LEU A 141 20.34 0.95 8.97
CA LEU A 141 20.16 0.62 10.37
C LEU A 141 20.00 -0.89 10.61
N SER A 142 20.41 -1.34 11.80
CA SER A 142 20.11 -2.71 12.24
C SER A 142 18.61 -2.90 12.45
N ARG A 143 18.13 -4.16 12.46
CA ARG A 143 16.72 -4.49 12.73
C ARG A 143 16.20 -3.87 14.04
N ARG A 144 17.04 -3.79 15.08
CA ARG A 144 16.71 -3.13 16.35
C ARG A 144 16.58 -1.61 16.18
N GLY A 145 17.50 -1.01 15.41
CA GLY A 145 17.45 0.42 15.07
C GLY A 145 16.20 0.78 14.29
N VAL A 146 15.86 -0.02 13.27
CA VAL A 146 14.62 0.16 12.50
C VAL A 146 13.40 -0.01 13.38
N ARG A 147 13.35 -0.99 14.29
CA ARG A 147 12.22 -1.12 15.23
C ARG A 147 12.05 0.11 16.13
N ARG A 148 13.15 0.68 16.64
CA ARG A 148 13.09 1.91 17.46
C ARG A 148 12.63 3.10 16.64
N ALA A 149 13.22 3.31 15.46
CA ALA A 149 12.81 4.37 14.54
C ALA A 149 11.34 4.21 14.11
N ALA A 150 10.91 2.98 13.86
CA ALA A 150 9.54 2.64 13.50
C ALA A 150 8.51 2.97 14.60
N LEU A 151 8.91 3.00 15.88
CA LEU A 151 8.02 3.44 16.97
C LEU A 151 7.95 4.97 17.06
N LEU A 152 9.01 5.68 16.66
CA LEU A 152 9.09 7.14 16.74
C LEU A 152 8.40 7.83 15.56
N VAL A 153 8.49 7.28 14.34
CA VAL A 153 7.89 7.89 13.14
C VAL A 153 6.40 8.20 13.28
N PRO A 154 5.51 7.30 13.75
CA PRO A 154 4.09 7.62 13.92
C PRO A 154 3.85 8.67 15.01
N VAL A 155 4.66 8.70 16.07
CA VAL A 155 4.58 9.73 17.12
C VAL A 155 4.96 11.10 16.55
N CYS A 156 6.05 11.18 15.79
CA CYS A 156 6.45 12.40 15.11
C CYS A 156 5.42 12.84 14.07
N ALA A 157 4.85 11.91 13.30
CA ALA A 157 3.81 12.21 12.32
C ALA A 157 2.52 12.72 12.99
N GLY A 158 2.11 12.12 14.10
CA GLY A 158 0.98 12.58 14.91
C GLY A 158 1.24 13.97 15.49
N LEU A 159 2.43 14.23 16.03
CA LEU A 159 2.80 15.54 16.57
C LEU A 159 2.83 16.62 15.49
N VAL A 160 3.36 16.31 14.29
CA VAL A 160 3.27 17.21 13.14
C VAL A 160 1.82 17.43 12.73
N ALA A 161 0.99 16.38 12.65
CA ALA A 161 -0.43 16.52 12.34
C ALA A 161 -1.17 17.41 13.36
N THR A 162 -0.89 17.26 14.65
CA THR A 162 -1.46 18.11 15.71
C THR A 162 -1.02 19.56 15.56
N LEU A 163 0.26 19.82 15.27
CA LEU A 163 0.75 21.18 15.01
C LEU A 163 0.12 21.79 13.75
N LEU A 164 -0.26 20.97 12.77
CA LEU A 164 -0.96 21.39 11.55
C LEU A 164 -2.45 21.66 11.77
N LEU A 165 -3.07 21.01 12.75
CA LEU A 165 -4.49 21.16 13.12
C LEU A 165 -4.75 22.35 14.06
N VAL A 166 -3.77 22.74 14.88
CA VAL A 166 -3.90 23.81 15.90
C VAL A 166 -3.44 25.18 15.37
N GLY A 167 -3.14 25.29 14.06
CA GLY A 167 -2.86 26.57 13.42
C GLY A 167 -4.08 27.50 13.45
N PRO A 168 -3.90 28.83 13.54
CA PRO A 168 -5.01 29.78 13.54
C PRO A 168 -5.90 29.57 12.31
N ALA A 169 -7.22 29.54 12.53
CA ALA A 169 -8.29 29.24 11.56
C ALA A 169 -8.33 30.12 10.29
N ALA A 170 -7.37 31.04 10.12
CA ALA A 170 -7.27 31.98 9.01
C ALA A 170 -6.24 31.58 7.94
N LEU A 171 -5.54 30.44 8.07
CA LEU A 171 -4.55 30.00 7.09
C LEU A 171 -5.20 29.16 5.97
N PRO A 172 -4.73 29.29 4.70
CA PRO A 172 -5.08 28.37 3.61
C PRO A 172 -4.84 26.92 4.06
N PRO A 173 -5.50 25.93 3.43
CA PRO A 173 -5.61 24.59 4.00
C PRO A 173 -4.23 24.09 4.47
N GLY A 174 -4.15 23.74 5.76
CA GLY A 174 -2.90 23.80 6.56
C GLY A 174 -1.70 23.04 5.99
N TRP A 175 -1.90 22.11 5.06
CA TRP A 175 -0.86 21.38 4.34
C TRP A 175 -0.07 22.24 3.32
N THR A 176 -0.57 23.41 2.92
CA THR A 176 0.13 24.38 2.05
C THR A 176 0.68 25.60 2.79
N SER A 177 0.51 25.65 4.12
CA SER A 177 0.92 26.82 4.90
C SER A 177 2.45 26.99 4.87
N PRO A 178 2.98 28.23 4.88
CA PRO A 178 4.42 28.48 4.95
C PRO A 178 5.10 27.81 6.15
N VAL A 179 4.39 27.73 7.29
CA VAL A 179 4.86 27.07 8.51
C VAL A 179 5.05 25.57 8.28
N THR A 180 4.10 24.92 7.60
CA THR A 180 4.17 23.49 7.24
C THR A 180 5.36 23.20 6.35
N VAL A 181 5.53 24.01 5.31
CA VAL A 181 6.66 23.90 4.38
C VAL A 181 7.97 24.11 5.12
N LEU A 182 8.07 25.10 6.00
CA LEU A 182 9.27 25.36 6.80
C LEU A 182 9.60 24.19 7.73
N LEU A 183 8.63 23.64 8.46
CA LEU A 183 8.82 22.50 9.35
C LEU A 183 9.29 21.25 8.58
N LEU A 184 8.67 20.98 7.42
CA LEU A 184 9.07 19.86 6.57
C LEU A 184 10.44 20.07 5.93
N LEU A 185 10.79 21.31 5.59
CA LEU A 185 12.11 21.66 5.08
C LEU A 185 13.18 21.48 6.17
N VAL A 186 12.91 21.91 7.41
CA VAL A 186 13.80 21.66 8.57
C VAL A 186 13.99 20.16 8.77
N LEU A 187 12.91 19.38 8.73
CA LEU A 187 12.98 17.92 8.84
C LEU A 187 13.77 17.28 7.69
N LEU A 188 13.57 17.76 6.46
CA LEU A 188 14.32 17.32 5.29
C LEU A 188 15.82 17.62 5.45
N VAL A 189 16.17 18.86 5.79
CA VAL A 189 17.57 19.27 6.00
C VAL A 189 18.20 18.42 7.10
N ALA A 190 17.54 18.25 8.23
CA ALA A 190 17.99 17.37 9.31
C ALA A 190 18.14 15.90 8.86
N GLY A 191 17.26 15.41 7.99
CA GLY A 191 17.39 14.07 7.40
C GLY A 191 18.57 13.96 6.43
N LEU A 192 18.86 15.00 5.66
CA LEU A 192 19.96 15.02 4.69
C LEU A 192 21.33 15.15 5.37
N THR A 193 21.45 15.82 6.52
CA THR A 193 22.72 15.93 7.24
C THR A 193 23.24 14.58 7.75
N VAL A 194 22.34 13.62 8.06
CA VAL A 194 22.73 12.26 8.48
C VAL A 194 23.02 11.30 7.32
N VAL A 195 22.65 11.65 6.07
CA VAL A 195 22.84 10.77 4.89
C VAL A 195 24.28 10.27 4.71
N PRO A 196 25.34 11.10 4.80
CA PRO A 196 26.71 10.62 4.65
C PRO A 196 27.06 9.52 5.66
N GLY A 197 26.66 9.70 6.93
CA GLY A 197 26.86 8.71 7.98
C GLY A 197 26.05 7.43 7.76
N LEU A 198 24.85 7.53 7.19
CA LEU A 198 24.04 6.36 6.82
C LEU A 198 24.68 5.59 5.66
N LEU A 199 25.21 6.28 4.64
CA LEU A 199 25.91 5.65 3.51
C LEU A 199 27.17 4.91 3.97
N ASP A 200 27.94 5.49 4.88
CA ASP A 200 29.14 4.86 5.44
C ASP A 200 28.82 3.64 6.33
N ARG A 201 27.59 3.55 6.87
CA ARG A 201 27.11 2.39 7.64
C ARG A 201 26.56 1.24 6.80
N LEU A 202 26.32 1.44 5.51
CA LEU A 202 25.85 0.37 4.63
C LEU A 202 26.85 -0.77 4.64
N ARG A 203 26.38 -2.02 4.67
CA ARG A 203 27.23 -3.22 4.71
C ARG A 203 27.26 -3.88 3.34
N GLY A 204 28.47 -4.17 2.83
CA GLY A 204 28.66 -4.77 1.50
C GLY A 204 27.85 -6.06 1.27
N PRO A 205 27.88 -7.03 2.20
CA PRO A 205 27.09 -8.25 2.09
C PRO A 205 25.58 -8.02 2.01
N VAL A 206 25.06 -7.05 2.79
CA VAL A 206 23.63 -6.69 2.77
C VAL A 206 23.25 -6.06 1.43
N LEU A 207 24.08 -5.16 0.90
CA LEU A 207 23.84 -4.56 -0.41
C LEU A 207 23.84 -5.61 -1.52
N LEU A 208 24.74 -6.59 -1.46
CA LEU A 208 24.81 -7.66 -2.44
C LEU A 208 23.59 -8.58 -2.37
N GLU A 209 23.17 -8.96 -1.15
CA GLU A 209 21.95 -9.74 -0.92
C GLU A 209 20.70 -9.01 -1.43
N GLN A 210 20.59 -7.71 -1.17
CA GLN A 210 19.48 -6.91 -1.70
C GLN A 210 19.55 -6.83 -3.23
N ALA A 211 20.74 -6.65 -3.82
CA ALA A 211 20.94 -6.62 -5.27
C ALA A 211 20.56 -7.93 -5.96
N THR A 212 20.92 -9.08 -5.40
CA THR A 212 20.55 -10.39 -5.97
C THR A 212 19.05 -10.64 -5.88
N ARG A 213 18.42 -10.31 -4.74
CA ARG A 213 16.96 -10.38 -4.60
C ARG A 213 16.24 -9.47 -5.58
N TRP A 214 16.71 -8.23 -5.75
CA TRP A 214 16.14 -7.31 -6.72
C TRP A 214 16.29 -7.83 -8.15
N GLN A 215 17.45 -8.35 -8.52
CA GLN A 215 17.66 -8.96 -9.83
C GLN A 215 16.69 -10.12 -10.05
N GLY A 216 16.55 -11.04 -9.09
CA GLY A 216 15.61 -12.15 -9.16
C GLY A 216 14.16 -11.67 -9.32
N ALA A 217 13.75 -10.67 -8.54
CA ALA A 217 12.42 -10.09 -8.64
C ALA A 217 12.17 -9.39 -9.97
N THR A 218 13.16 -8.68 -10.53
CA THR A 218 13.03 -8.06 -11.86
C THR A 218 13.02 -9.08 -12.99
N THR A 219 13.75 -10.19 -12.86
CA THR A 219 13.71 -11.28 -13.83
C THR A 219 12.35 -11.96 -13.82
N ALA A 220 11.83 -12.30 -12.64
CA ALA A 220 10.48 -12.88 -12.50
C ALA A 220 9.38 -11.92 -13.00
N GLY A 221 9.46 -10.65 -12.62
CA GLY A 221 8.52 -9.63 -13.08
C GLY A 221 8.60 -9.38 -14.60
N GLY A 222 9.80 -9.42 -15.17
CA GLY A 222 10.01 -9.33 -16.63
C GLY A 222 9.44 -10.52 -17.40
N ALA A 223 9.38 -11.70 -16.76
CA ALA A 223 8.72 -12.89 -17.29
C ALA A 223 7.19 -12.90 -17.03
N GLY A 224 6.63 -11.85 -16.44
CA GLY A 224 5.20 -11.77 -16.11
C GLY A 224 4.79 -12.50 -14.84
N ASP A 225 5.73 -13.04 -14.05
CA ASP A 225 5.48 -13.69 -12.76
C ASP A 225 5.61 -12.70 -11.59
N LEU A 226 4.57 -11.88 -11.40
CA LEU A 226 4.53 -10.92 -10.30
C LEU A 226 4.43 -11.59 -8.92
N ALA A 227 3.81 -12.79 -8.86
CA ALA A 227 3.70 -13.55 -7.62
C ALA A 227 5.07 -14.07 -7.15
N GLY A 228 5.88 -14.63 -8.07
CA GLY A 228 7.27 -15.01 -7.81
C GLY A 228 8.17 -13.81 -7.50
N ALA A 229 7.99 -12.69 -8.21
CA ALA A 229 8.69 -11.44 -7.90
C ALA A 229 8.42 -10.97 -6.46
N ALA A 230 7.16 -10.99 -6.03
CA ALA A 230 6.77 -10.63 -4.67
C ALA A 230 7.25 -11.66 -3.63
N ALA A 231 7.26 -12.96 -3.97
CA ALA A 231 7.72 -14.03 -3.08
C ALA A 231 9.19 -13.86 -2.67
N THR A 232 10.02 -13.29 -3.54
CA THR A 232 11.44 -12.98 -3.29
C THR A 232 11.65 -12.02 -2.10
N TYR A 233 10.63 -11.23 -1.75
CA TYR A 233 10.67 -10.28 -0.63
C TYR A 233 9.97 -10.76 0.64
N ARG A 234 9.52 -12.01 0.70
CA ARG A 234 8.87 -12.52 1.91
C ARG A 234 9.86 -12.48 3.09
N PRO A 235 9.46 -11.88 4.23
CA PRO A 235 10.33 -11.81 5.39
C PRO A 235 10.52 -13.19 5.99
N VAL A 236 11.75 -13.51 6.39
CA VAL A 236 12.02 -14.70 7.21
C VAL A 236 11.35 -14.50 8.57
N PRO A 237 10.47 -15.43 9.02
CA PRO A 237 9.81 -15.32 10.31
C PRO A 237 10.83 -15.16 11.44
N SER A 238 10.58 -14.19 12.30
CA SER A 238 11.45 -13.95 13.45
C SER A 238 11.14 -14.93 14.58
N ARG A 239 12.18 -15.44 15.25
CA ARG A 239 12.07 -16.33 16.43
C ARG A 239 11.82 -15.51 17.70
N HIS A 240 10.76 -14.71 17.74
CA HIS A 240 10.38 -14.00 18.97
C HIS A 240 9.35 -14.80 19.77
N GLY A 241 9.70 -15.16 21.00
CA GLY A 241 8.79 -15.70 22.01
C GLY A 241 8.48 -17.20 21.89
N ARG A 242 8.11 -17.80 23.04
CA ARG A 242 7.59 -19.17 23.18
C ARG A 242 6.08 -19.22 22.86
N TRP A 243 5.64 -18.50 21.84
CA TRP A 243 4.22 -18.48 21.50
C TRP A 243 3.88 -19.78 20.77
N ASP A 244 3.26 -20.70 21.50
CA ASP A 244 2.76 -21.93 20.92
C ASP A 244 1.68 -21.60 19.90
N ALA A 245 1.94 -21.94 18.64
CA ALA A 245 0.98 -21.75 17.55
C ALA A 245 -0.19 -22.76 17.66
N VAL A 246 0.05 -23.89 18.32
CA VAL A 246 -0.93 -24.95 18.57
C VAL A 246 -1.13 -25.06 20.07
N GLY A 247 -2.27 -24.58 20.57
CA GLY A 247 -2.63 -24.69 21.98
C GLY A 247 -3.10 -26.10 22.36
N ARG A 248 -3.16 -26.38 23.67
CA ARG A 248 -3.81 -27.59 24.21
C ARG A 248 -5.30 -27.29 24.40
N GLY A 249 -6.14 -27.83 23.51
CA GLY A 249 -7.60 -27.67 23.56
C GLY A 249 -8.13 -26.41 22.88
N GLY A 250 -9.42 -26.44 22.48
CA GLY A 250 -10.13 -25.36 21.80
C GLY A 250 -10.89 -25.81 20.56
N SER A 251 -11.82 -24.99 20.07
CA SER A 251 -12.50 -25.22 18.80
C SER A 251 -11.53 -25.04 17.62
N LEU A 252 -11.75 -25.78 16.53
CA LEU A 252 -10.90 -25.69 15.32
C LEU A 252 -10.74 -24.26 14.79
N PRO A 253 -11.78 -23.40 14.70
CA PRO A 253 -11.62 -22.03 14.24
C PRO A 253 -10.69 -21.20 15.12
N LEU A 254 -10.75 -21.37 16.45
CA LEU A 254 -9.89 -20.64 17.37
C LEU A 254 -8.42 -21.09 17.25
N LEU A 255 -8.18 -22.38 17.01
CA LEU A 255 -6.84 -22.92 16.77
C LEU A 255 -6.22 -22.29 15.50
N PHE A 256 -6.97 -22.23 14.40
CA PHE A 256 -6.49 -21.63 13.15
C PHE A 256 -6.30 -20.12 13.27
N LEU A 257 -7.24 -19.42 13.93
CA LEU A 257 -7.10 -17.99 14.23
C LEU A 257 -5.81 -17.71 15.03
N ARG A 258 -5.55 -18.47 16.09
CA ARG A 258 -4.32 -18.34 16.90
C ARG A 258 -3.07 -18.65 16.08
N ARG A 259 -3.08 -19.74 15.31
CA ARG A 259 -1.95 -20.15 14.47
C ARG A 259 -1.59 -19.04 13.49
N ASP A 260 -2.57 -18.49 12.78
CA ASP A 260 -2.36 -17.45 11.78
C ASP A 260 -1.93 -16.14 12.42
N LEU A 261 -2.49 -15.79 13.59
CA LEU A 261 -2.10 -14.62 14.35
C LEU A 261 -0.64 -14.71 14.80
N VAL A 262 -0.21 -15.86 15.33
CA VAL A 262 1.19 -16.11 15.70
C VAL A 262 2.09 -16.04 14.45
N GLY A 263 1.65 -16.60 13.32
CA GLY A 263 2.35 -16.51 12.04
C GLY A 263 2.58 -15.06 11.60
N ALA A 264 1.53 -14.24 11.61
CA ALA A 264 1.60 -12.83 11.28
C ALA A 264 2.50 -12.04 12.25
N ALA A 265 2.38 -12.29 13.56
CA ALA A 265 3.15 -11.64 14.62
C ALA A 265 4.66 -11.93 14.55
N ARG A 266 5.07 -13.07 13.96
CA ARG A 266 6.48 -13.37 13.68
C ARG A 266 7.08 -12.46 12.61
N THR A 267 6.28 -11.64 11.93
CA THR A 267 6.73 -10.63 10.96
C THR A 267 6.27 -9.23 11.38
N PRO A 268 6.74 -8.71 12.55
CA PRO A 268 6.10 -7.58 13.22
C PRO A 268 6.09 -6.31 12.38
N VAL A 269 7.17 -6.02 11.65
CA VAL A 269 7.23 -4.85 10.75
C VAL A 269 6.21 -4.97 9.61
N ARG A 270 6.09 -6.15 9.00
CA ARG A 270 5.08 -6.41 7.94
C ARG A 270 3.67 -6.29 8.50
N LEU A 271 3.43 -6.84 9.68
CA LEU A 271 2.12 -6.79 10.34
C LEU A 271 1.72 -5.35 10.69
N LEU A 272 2.61 -4.60 11.35
CA LEU A 272 2.36 -3.22 11.74
C LEU A 272 2.11 -2.35 10.49
N VAL A 273 2.99 -2.39 9.48
CA VAL A 273 2.81 -1.64 8.23
C VAL A 273 1.52 -2.03 7.51
N GLY A 274 1.22 -3.32 7.48
CA GLY A 274 -0.01 -3.84 6.93
C GLY A 274 -1.26 -3.29 7.61
N ILE A 275 -1.33 -3.40 8.93
CA ILE A 275 -2.47 -2.96 9.75
C ILE A 275 -2.66 -1.45 9.63
N SER A 276 -1.59 -0.65 9.71
CA SER A 276 -1.75 0.81 9.67
C SER A 276 -2.20 1.31 8.29
N VAL A 277 -1.69 0.73 7.20
CA VAL A 277 -2.15 1.09 5.85
C VAL A 277 -3.58 0.60 5.63
N LEU A 278 -3.93 -0.59 6.14
CA LEU A 278 -5.30 -1.10 6.09
C LEU A 278 -6.28 -0.18 6.86
N LEU A 279 -5.90 0.26 8.07
CA LEU A 279 -6.69 1.20 8.85
C LEU A 279 -6.85 2.55 8.12
N LEU A 280 -5.76 3.11 7.58
CA LEU A 280 -5.84 4.34 6.80
C LEU A 280 -6.76 4.19 5.59
N ALA A 281 -6.67 3.07 4.86
CA ALA A 281 -7.51 2.82 3.70
C ALA A 281 -9.00 2.71 4.07
N LEU A 282 -9.31 2.07 5.20
CA LEU A 282 -10.68 1.99 5.72
C LEU A 282 -11.19 3.38 6.14
N VAL A 283 -10.41 4.15 6.92
CA VAL A 283 -10.78 5.52 7.31
C VAL A 283 -11.02 6.38 6.07
N LEU A 284 -10.10 6.35 5.10
CA LEU A 284 -10.22 7.10 3.86
C LEU A 284 -11.47 6.70 3.08
N GLY A 285 -11.75 5.40 2.95
CA GLY A 285 -12.95 4.91 2.29
C GLY A 285 -14.23 5.42 2.96
N ILE A 286 -14.27 5.42 4.31
CA ILE A 286 -15.44 5.88 5.07
C ILE A 286 -15.64 7.39 4.88
N VAL A 287 -14.58 8.19 5.03
CA VAL A 287 -14.64 9.65 4.83
C VAL A 287 -15.10 10.00 3.41
N VAL A 288 -14.62 9.30 2.40
CA VAL A 288 -14.94 9.58 0.99
C VAL A 288 -16.32 9.07 0.59
N SER A 289 -16.84 8.02 1.24
CA SER A 289 -18.19 7.50 0.98
C SER A 289 -19.32 8.50 1.29
N THR A 290 -18.98 9.64 1.87
CA THR A 290 -19.89 10.73 2.25
C THR A 290 -20.12 11.73 1.13
N LEU A 291 -19.28 11.67 0.11
CA LEU A 291 -19.31 12.59 -1.01
C LEU A 291 -20.37 12.11 -1.99
N SER A 292 -21.44 12.91 -2.12
CA SER A 292 -22.56 12.65 -3.02
C SER A 292 -22.20 12.90 -4.49
N SER A 293 -21.11 13.63 -4.76
CA SER A 293 -20.64 13.95 -6.11
C SER A 293 -19.11 13.93 -6.21
N GLY A 294 -18.61 13.71 -7.43
CA GLY A 294 -17.19 13.93 -7.78
C GLY A 294 -16.25 12.73 -7.80
N PRO A 295 -14.94 12.89 -7.51
CA PRO A 295 -13.91 11.87 -7.71
C PRO A 295 -13.91 10.77 -6.63
N SER A 296 -15.02 10.61 -5.89
CA SER A 296 -15.13 9.65 -4.78
C SER A 296 -14.85 8.22 -5.23
N TRP A 297 -15.26 7.85 -6.45
CA TRP A 297 -14.96 6.56 -7.07
C TRP A 297 -13.46 6.29 -7.19
N ALA A 298 -12.65 7.30 -7.53
CA ALA A 298 -11.21 7.13 -7.74
C ALA A 298 -10.50 6.92 -6.40
N VAL A 299 -10.89 7.68 -5.38
CA VAL A 299 -10.32 7.54 -4.04
C VAL A 299 -10.78 6.25 -3.37
N LEU A 300 -12.05 5.85 -3.55
CA LEU A 300 -12.56 4.54 -3.13
C LEU A 300 -11.81 3.40 -3.82
N ALA A 301 -11.54 3.51 -5.12
CA ALA A 301 -10.76 2.51 -5.85
C ALA A 301 -9.34 2.35 -5.27
N VAL A 302 -8.67 3.46 -4.95
CA VAL A 302 -7.37 3.44 -4.26
C VAL A 302 -7.48 2.83 -2.86
N ALA A 303 -8.51 3.20 -2.09
CA ALA A 303 -8.76 2.65 -0.76
C ALA A 303 -8.96 1.13 -0.82
N PHE A 304 -9.84 0.62 -1.69
CA PHE A 304 -10.06 -0.82 -1.83
C PHE A 304 -8.86 -1.57 -2.42
N ALA A 305 -8.08 -0.94 -3.31
CA ALA A 305 -6.80 -1.49 -3.75
C ALA A 305 -5.83 -1.66 -2.57
N MET A 306 -5.73 -0.65 -1.70
CA MET A 306 -4.91 -0.71 -0.48
C MET A 306 -5.44 -1.78 0.50
N VAL A 307 -6.75 -1.85 0.72
CA VAL A 307 -7.39 -2.88 1.55
C VAL A 307 -7.01 -4.27 1.03
N HIS A 308 -7.26 -4.54 -0.26
CA HIS A 308 -6.92 -5.81 -0.88
C HIS A 308 -5.43 -6.11 -0.70
N VAL A 309 -4.54 -5.23 -1.15
CA VAL A 309 -3.07 -5.41 -1.07
C VAL A 309 -2.61 -5.71 0.36
N ARG A 310 -3.14 -5.00 1.36
CA ARG A 310 -2.68 -5.10 2.75
C ARG A 310 -3.32 -6.23 3.54
N LEU A 311 -4.48 -6.75 3.14
CA LEU A 311 -5.01 -7.99 3.70
C LEU A 311 -4.05 -9.17 3.54
N GLY A 312 -3.19 -9.15 2.52
CA GLY A 312 -2.15 -10.15 2.32
C GLY A 312 -1.19 -10.33 3.50
N VAL A 313 -1.12 -9.41 4.47
CA VAL A 313 -0.31 -9.58 5.70
C VAL A 313 -0.91 -10.56 6.71
N VAL A 314 -2.22 -10.81 6.63
CA VAL A 314 -2.98 -11.69 7.53
C VAL A 314 -3.67 -12.84 6.79
N SER A 315 -3.48 -12.95 5.47
CA SER A 315 -4.07 -13.98 4.62
C SER A 315 -3.08 -15.08 4.18
N ASP A 316 -1.93 -15.21 4.84
CA ASP A 316 -0.94 -16.26 4.49
C ASP A 316 -1.50 -17.68 4.65
N GLY A 317 -2.48 -17.86 5.53
CA GLY A 317 -3.20 -19.13 5.73
C GLY A 317 -3.91 -19.64 4.49
N PHE A 318 -4.46 -18.77 3.64
CA PHE A 318 -5.11 -19.21 2.39
C PHE A 318 -4.12 -19.89 1.45
N ARG A 319 -2.91 -19.36 1.32
CA ARG A 319 -1.87 -19.98 0.50
C ARG A 319 -1.47 -21.34 1.06
N HIS A 320 -1.31 -21.45 2.38
CA HIS A 320 -1.04 -22.73 3.03
C HIS A 320 -2.16 -23.75 2.77
N ALA A 321 -3.42 -23.34 2.90
CA ALA A 321 -4.58 -24.21 2.64
C ALA A 321 -4.61 -24.72 1.20
N VAL A 322 -4.36 -23.83 0.24
CA VAL A 322 -4.34 -24.13 -1.19
C VAL A 322 -3.13 -24.97 -1.61
N GLU A 323 -1.98 -24.81 -0.94
CA GLU A 323 -0.82 -25.68 -1.14
C GLU A 323 -1.08 -27.07 -0.54
N ALA A 324 -1.72 -27.15 0.62
CA ALA A 324 -2.07 -28.41 1.29
C ALA A 324 -3.13 -29.21 0.52
N SER A 325 -4.04 -28.55 -0.21
CA SER A 325 -5.06 -29.23 -1.03
C SER A 325 -4.50 -29.97 -2.24
N ALA A 326 -3.23 -29.73 -2.61
CA ALA A 326 -2.57 -30.45 -3.70
C ALA A 326 -1.97 -31.81 -3.27
N ALA A 327 -2.07 -32.16 -1.98
CA ALA A 327 -1.59 -33.41 -1.41
C ALA A 327 -2.74 -34.20 -0.76
N PRO A 328 -2.57 -35.52 -0.48
CA PRO A 328 -3.54 -36.28 0.30
C PRO A 328 -3.88 -35.56 1.61
N THR A 329 -5.13 -35.68 2.08
CA THR A 329 -5.69 -34.89 3.18
C THR A 329 -4.90 -35.03 4.49
N LEU A 330 -3.91 -34.16 4.70
CA LEU A 330 -3.00 -34.21 5.87
C LEU A 330 -3.67 -33.85 7.19
N TYR A 331 -4.77 -33.11 7.15
CA TYR A 331 -5.42 -32.54 8.33
C TYR A 331 -6.74 -33.23 8.73
N GLY A 332 -7.19 -34.25 7.97
CA GLY A 332 -8.49 -34.89 8.21
C GLY A 332 -9.70 -33.95 8.04
N VAL A 333 -9.51 -32.80 7.40
CA VAL A 333 -10.52 -31.76 7.15
C VAL A 333 -10.57 -31.53 5.64
N PRO A 334 -11.76 -31.41 5.02
CA PRO A 334 -11.86 -31.17 3.59
C PRO A 334 -11.32 -29.78 3.22
N ASP A 335 -10.76 -29.64 2.01
CA ASP A 335 -9.99 -28.45 1.60
C ASP A 335 -10.77 -27.14 1.70
N HIS A 336 -12.05 -27.15 1.32
CA HIS A 336 -12.92 -25.97 1.42
C HIS A 336 -13.10 -25.51 2.87
N HIS A 337 -13.17 -26.46 3.81
CA HIS A 337 -13.26 -26.16 5.23
C HIS A 337 -11.91 -25.65 5.75
N LEU A 338 -10.79 -26.20 5.26
CA LEU A 338 -9.46 -25.68 5.59
C LEU A 338 -9.27 -24.21 5.17
N VAL A 339 -9.70 -23.86 3.94
CA VAL A 339 -9.72 -22.46 3.48
C VAL A 339 -10.65 -21.60 4.34
N GLY A 340 -11.82 -22.10 4.69
CA GLY A 340 -12.77 -21.42 5.58
C GLY A 340 -12.19 -21.13 6.97
N LEU A 341 -11.48 -22.08 7.56
CA LEU A 341 -10.81 -21.90 8.87
C LEU A 341 -9.74 -20.80 8.81
N HIS A 342 -8.98 -20.73 7.71
CA HIS A 342 -7.99 -19.67 7.47
C HIS A 342 -8.59 -18.31 7.10
N ALA A 343 -9.92 -18.20 6.89
CA ALA A 343 -10.59 -16.92 6.73
C ALA A 343 -10.80 -16.19 8.06
N ALA A 344 -10.73 -16.89 9.20
CA ALA A 344 -11.04 -16.33 10.51
C ALA A 344 -10.21 -15.09 10.85
N LEU A 345 -8.89 -15.14 10.65
CA LEU A 345 -8.00 -14.00 10.94
C LEU A 345 -8.27 -12.78 10.04
N PRO A 346 -8.25 -12.87 8.70
CA PRO A 346 -8.49 -11.70 7.86
C PRO A 346 -9.90 -11.11 8.08
N LEU A 347 -10.93 -11.94 8.33
CA LEU A 347 -12.26 -11.45 8.69
C LEU A 347 -12.24 -10.67 10.01
N ALA A 348 -11.65 -11.23 11.07
CA ALA A 348 -11.54 -10.56 12.37
C ALA A 348 -10.80 -9.22 12.26
N VAL A 349 -9.72 -9.17 11.47
CA VAL A 349 -8.93 -7.95 11.25
C VAL A 349 -9.73 -6.88 10.52
N VAL A 350 -10.48 -7.23 9.46
CA VAL A 350 -11.36 -6.26 8.77
C VAL A 350 -12.44 -5.73 9.71
N LEU A 351 -13.07 -6.60 10.51
CA LEU A 351 -14.12 -6.18 11.44
C LEU A 351 -13.58 -5.25 12.54
N VAL A 352 -12.46 -5.62 13.18
CA VAL A 352 -11.86 -4.82 14.25
C VAL A 352 -11.33 -3.49 13.72
N LEU A 353 -10.59 -3.49 12.61
CA LEU A 353 -10.07 -2.26 12.03
C LEU A 353 -11.17 -1.43 11.37
N GLY A 354 -12.22 -2.06 10.84
CA GLY A 354 -13.40 -1.40 10.32
C GLY A 354 -14.17 -0.66 11.41
N ALA A 355 -14.38 -1.30 12.56
CA ALA A 355 -14.96 -0.66 13.73
C ALA A 355 -14.08 0.50 14.24
N ALA A 356 -12.76 0.30 14.35
CA ALA A 356 -11.84 1.36 14.73
C ALA A 356 -11.85 2.52 13.72
N ALA A 357 -11.88 2.23 12.41
CA ALA A 357 -11.98 3.22 11.36
C ALA A 357 -13.29 4.01 11.46
N ALA A 358 -14.42 3.35 11.74
CA ALA A 358 -15.70 4.00 11.95
C ALA A 358 -15.70 4.91 13.20
N LEU A 359 -15.09 4.46 14.30
CA LEU A 359 -14.94 5.26 15.53
C LEU A 359 -14.12 6.54 15.30
N VAL A 360 -13.16 6.50 14.38
CA VAL A 360 -12.38 7.68 13.99
C VAL A 360 -13.14 8.53 12.97
N ALA A 361 -13.65 7.93 11.90
CA ALA A 361 -14.22 8.65 10.77
C ALA A 361 -15.59 9.26 11.07
N VAL A 362 -16.48 8.56 11.78
CA VAL A 362 -17.86 9.04 12.01
C VAL A 362 -17.89 10.36 12.79
N PRO A 363 -17.18 10.53 13.91
CA PRO A 363 -17.13 11.82 14.61
C PRO A 363 -16.47 12.93 13.80
N LEU A 364 -15.44 12.61 13.00
CA LEU A 364 -14.74 13.59 12.16
C LEU A 364 -15.62 14.15 11.03
N THR A 365 -16.65 13.41 10.64
CA THR A 365 -17.39 13.68 9.40
C THR A 365 -18.89 13.91 9.63
N GLY A 366 -19.42 13.60 10.82
CA GLY A 366 -20.85 13.70 11.16
C GLY A 366 -21.72 12.67 10.43
N VAL A 367 -21.13 11.55 10.02
CA VAL A 367 -21.68 10.70 8.95
C VAL A 367 -22.70 9.66 9.41
N HIS A 368 -23.64 9.38 8.51
CA HIS A 368 -24.57 8.27 8.65
C HIS A 368 -23.85 6.91 8.61
N PRO A 369 -24.11 5.98 9.55
CA PRO A 369 -23.39 4.70 9.71
C PRO A 369 -23.38 3.78 8.47
N VAL A 370 -24.16 4.10 7.44
CA VAL A 370 -24.24 3.37 6.17
C VAL A 370 -22.93 3.42 5.38
N GLY A 371 -22.22 4.55 5.35
CA GLY A 371 -20.92 4.64 4.65
C GLY A 371 -19.86 3.73 5.28
N ALA A 372 -19.81 3.69 6.62
CA ALA A 372 -18.99 2.75 7.37
C ALA A 372 -19.34 1.30 7.06
N LEU A 373 -20.64 0.96 7.04
CA LEU A 373 -21.10 -0.38 6.69
C LEU A 373 -20.65 -0.78 5.27
N LEU A 374 -20.83 0.08 4.27
CA LEU A 374 -20.46 -0.19 2.88
C LEU A 374 -18.96 -0.50 2.73
N VAL A 375 -18.11 0.28 3.39
CA VAL A 375 -16.65 0.12 3.32
C VAL A 375 -16.20 -1.14 4.06
N VAL A 376 -16.77 -1.42 5.24
CA VAL A 376 -16.47 -2.63 5.99
C VAL A 376 -16.90 -3.88 5.22
N VAL A 377 -18.11 -3.89 4.67
CA VAL A 377 -18.60 -5.02 3.85
C VAL A 377 -17.76 -5.18 2.58
N GLY A 378 -17.35 -4.09 1.94
CA GLY A 378 -16.39 -4.13 0.82
C GLY A 378 -15.02 -4.70 1.22
N GLY A 379 -14.55 -4.40 2.43
CA GLY A 379 -13.36 -5.02 3.00
C GLY A 379 -13.51 -6.52 3.25
N LEU A 380 -14.68 -6.96 3.73
CA LEU A 380 -15.00 -8.39 3.90
C LEU A 380 -15.07 -9.10 2.54
N PHE A 381 -15.64 -8.46 1.53
CA PHE A 381 -15.61 -8.96 0.16
C PHE A 381 -14.16 -9.14 -0.34
N CYS A 382 -13.26 -8.20 -0.04
CA CYS A 382 -11.84 -8.35 -0.37
C CYS A 382 -11.19 -9.58 0.29
N VAL A 383 -11.68 -10.07 1.43
CA VAL A 383 -11.22 -11.34 2.04
C VAL A 383 -11.60 -12.54 1.18
N ALA A 384 -12.82 -12.59 0.65
CA ALA A 384 -13.23 -13.64 -0.28
C ALA A 384 -12.39 -13.61 -1.57
N VAL A 385 -12.12 -12.40 -2.10
CA VAL A 385 -11.25 -12.23 -3.27
C VAL A 385 -9.81 -12.67 -2.95
N ARG A 386 -9.32 -12.52 -1.72
CA ARG A 386 -8.01 -13.04 -1.30
C ARG A 386 -7.93 -14.56 -1.27
N ALA A 387 -8.99 -15.24 -0.86
CA ALA A 387 -9.05 -16.69 -0.95
C ALA A 387 -9.05 -17.14 -2.42
N TYR A 388 -9.84 -16.50 -3.27
CA TYR A 388 -9.86 -16.72 -4.73
C TYR A 388 -8.49 -16.49 -5.40
N ASP A 389 -7.80 -15.42 -5.00
CA ASP A 389 -6.47 -15.05 -5.45
C ASP A 389 -5.43 -16.13 -5.09
N ALA A 390 -5.48 -16.64 -3.85
CA ALA A 390 -4.58 -17.71 -3.40
C ALA A 390 -4.73 -18.98 -4.24
N ALA A 391 -5.94 -19.27 -4.75
CA ALA A 391 -6.23 -20.45 -5.57
C ALA A 391 -5.79 -20.36 -7.04
N ARG A 392 -5.29 -19.22 -7.52
CA ARG A 392 -5.07 -18.91 -8.96
C ARG A 392 -4.26 -19.96 -9.74
N GLY A 393 -3.30 -20.64 -9.12
CA GLY A 393 -2.44 -21.62 -9.80
C GLY A 393 -1.41 -20.97 -10.73
N PRO A 394 -0.57 -21.78 -11.41
CA PRO A 394 0.42 -21.26 -12.36
C PRO A 394 -0.26 -20.62 -13.58
N MET A 395 0.38 -19.61 -14.16
CA MET A 395 -0.11 -18.98 -15.37
C MET A 395 -0.09 -19.98 -16.54
N PRO A 396 -1.21 -20.19 -17.25
CA PRO A 396 -1.25 -21.08 -18.41
C PRO A 396 -0.24 -20.63 -19.48
N LEU A 397 0.51 -21.57 -20.05
CA LEU A 397 1.50 -21.30 -21.11
C LEU A 397 0.87 -20.65 -22.35
N LEU A 398 -0.42 -20.90 -22.60
CA LEU A 398 -1.17 -20.26 -23.68
C LEU A 398 -1.24 -18.73 -23.53
N LEU A 399 -1.16 -18.18 -22.31
CA LEU A 399 -1.15 -16.73 -22.12
C LEU A 399 0.20 -16.08 -22.47
N LEU A 400 1.25 -16.90 -22.64
CA LEU A 400 2.58 -16.45 -23.05
C LEU A 400 2.80 -16.53 -24.56
N THR A 401 1.85 -17.09 -25.31
CA THR A 401 1.98 -17.16 -26.77
C THR A 401 1.78 -15.78 -27.37
N PRO A 402 2.67 -15.32 -28.29
CA PRO A 402 2.51 -14.03 -28.95
C PRO A 402 1.15 -13.93 -29.64
N VAL A 403 0.49 -12.78 -29.46
CA VAL A 403 -0.77 -12.41 -30.13
C VAL A 403 -0.48 -11.19 -30.99
N PRO A 404 0.01 -11.38 -32.23
CA PRO A 404 0.37 -10.28 -33.10
C PRO A 404 -0.88 -9.48 -33.49
N THR A 405 -0.86 -8.18 -33.26
CA THR A 405 -1.87 -7.23 -33.72
C THR A 405 -1.22 -6.06 -34.43
N ALA A 406 -2.02 -5.23 -35.11
CA ALA A 406 -1.54 -3.99 -35.74
C ALA A 406 -0.88 -3.02 -34.72
N ALA A 407 -1.23 -3.12 -33.43
CA ALA A 407 -0.65 -2.31 -32.35
C ALA A 407 0.58 -2.96 -31.67
N GLY A 408 1.00 -4.14 -32.11
CA GLY A 408 2.06 -4.95 -31.50
C GLY A 408 1.55 -6.26 -30.89
N ASP A 409 2.40 -6.92 -30.09
CA ASP A 409 2.05 -8.16 -29.40
C ASP A 409 1.16 -7.88 -28.16
N MET A 410 -0.05 -8.44 -28.16
CA MET A 410 -1.03 -8.29 -27.08
C MET A 410 -0.88 -9.31 -25.95
N SER A 411 0.05 -10.26 -26.06
CA SER A 411 0.32 -11.27 -25.02
C SER A 411 0.57 -10.63 -23.64
N GLY A 412 1.27 -9.50 -23.61
CA GLY A 412 1.53 -8.74 -22.38
C GLY A 412 0.27 -8.24 -21.67
N LEU A 413 -0.81 -7.92 -22.40
CA LEU A 413 -2.08 -7.52 -21.80
C LEU A 413 -2.84 -8.73 -21.24
N MET A 414 -2.73 -9.89 -21.88
CA MET A 414 -3.30 -11.14 -21.34
C MET A 414 -2.59 -11.54 -20.05
N VAL A 415 -1.26 -11.43 -20.00
CA VAL A 415 -0.46 -11.63 -18.79
C VAL A 415 -0.84 -10.62 -17.72
N ALA A 416 -0.95 -9.33 -18.06
CA ALA A 416 -1.34 -8.30 -17.11
C ALA A 416 -2.76 -8.52 -16.55
N ALA A 417 -3.71 -8.88 -17.40
CA ALA A 417 -5.08 -9.21 -17.00
C ALA A 417 -5.11 -10.45 -16.11
N TRP A 418 -4.36 -11.49 -16.48
CA TRP A 418 -4.20 -12.68 -15.64
C TRP A 418 -3.64 -12.32 -14.28
N GLN A 419 -2.63 -11.44 -14.19
CA GLN A 419 -2.01 -11.01 -12.93
C GLN A 419 -2.90 -10.06 -12.11
N ALA A 420 -3.75 -9.26 -12.77
CA ALA A 420 -4.57 -8.25 -12.12
C ALA A 420 -6.01 -8.68 -11.79
N ASP A 421 -6.50 -9.84 -12.26
CA ASP A 421 -7.91 -10.26 -12.12
C ASP A 421 -8.47 -10.08 -10.69
N ALA A 422 -7.81 -10.61 -9.67
CA ALA A 422 -8.24 -10.48 -8.27
C ALA A 422 -8.19 -9.03 -7.77
N LEU A 423 -7.17 -8.26 -8.17
CA LEU A 423 -7.08 -6.85 -7.80
C LEU A 423 -8.22 -6.05 -8.46
N LEU A 424 -8.51 -6.31 -9.74
CA LEU A 424 -9.60 -5.67 -10.46
C LEU A 424 -10.95 -5.99 -9.82
N VAL A 425 -11.22 -7.24 -9.47
CA VAL A 425 -12.46 -7.62 -8.77
C VAL A 425 -12.54 -6.96 -7.40
N ALA A 426 -11.45 -6.96 -6.63
CA ALA A 426 -11.41 -6.36 -5.29
C ALA A 426 -11.51 -4.82 -5.29
N VAL A 427 -11.21 -4.17 -6.41
CA VAL A 427 -11.30 -2.71 -6.56
C VAL A 427 -12.64 -2.32 -7.17
N LEU A 428 -13.00 -2.90 -8.32
CA LEU A 428 -14.16 -2.49 -9.11
C LEU A 428 -15.46 -2.79 -8.37
N VAL A 429 -15.64 -4.01 -7.84
CA VAL A 429 -16.91 -4.38 -7.20
C VAL A 429 -17.19 -3.49 -5.97
N PRO A 430 -16.28 -3.36 -4.99
CA PRO A 430 -16.58 -2.53 -3.83
C PRO A 430 -16.72 -1.04 -4.17
N THR A 431 -15.92 -0.52 -5.10
CA THR A 431 -16.03 0.87 -5.54
C THR A 431 -17.40 1.14 -6.17
N LEU A 432 -17.80 0.31 -7.14
CA LEU A 432 -19.07 0.49 -7.84
C LEU A 432 -20.27 0.32 -6.91
N VAL A 433 -20.25 -0.69 -6.03
CA VAL A 433 -21.33 -0.91 -5.06
C VAL A 433 -21.42 0.24 -4.07
N THR A 434 -20.29 0.73 -3.53
CA THR A 434 -20.30 1.86 -2.60
C THR A 434 -20.79 3.14 -3.27
N VAL A 435 -20.30 3.47 -4.47
CA VAL A 435 -20.76 4.64 -5.23
C VAL A 435 -22.25 4.54 -5.53
N ALA A 436 -22.71 3.40 -6.07
CA ALA A 436 -24.11 3.19 -6.38
C ALA A 436 -24.99 3.25 -5.13
N ALA A 437 -24.57 2.68 -4.01
CA ALA A 437 -25.32 2.70 -2.76
C ALA A 437 -25.45 4.10 -2.17
N VAL A 438 -24.43 4.93 -2.30
CA VAL A 438 -24.48 6.34 -1.86
C VAL A 438 -25.42 7.15 -2.76
N SER A 439 -25.41 6.91 -4.08
CA SER A 439 -26.22 7.68 -5.04
C SER A 439 -27.68 7.20 -5.16
N LEU A 440 -27.92 5.89 -5.08
CA LEU A 440 -29.22 5.26 -5.38
C LEU A 440 -29.88 4.61 -4.16
N GLY A 441 -29.16 4.47 -3.05
CA GLY A 441 -29.69 3.98 -1.77
C GLY A 441 -28.88 2.84 -1.15
N GLY A 442 -28.80 2.86 0.19
CA GLY A 442 -27.95 1.93 0.98
C GLY A 442 -28.30 0.44 0.84
N TRP A 443 -29.50 0.10 0.38
CA TRP A 443 -29.94 -1.29 0.15
C TRP A 443 -29.08 -2.01 -0.90
N LEU A 444 -28.39 -1.28 -1.79
CA LEU A 444 -27.47 -1.85 -2.77
C LEU A 444 -26.26 -2.55 -2.13
N VAL A 445 -26.02 -2.38 -0.82
CA VAL A 445 -25.08 -3.22 -0.05
C VAL A 445 -25.36 -4.72 -0.21
N LEU A 446 -26.61 -5.10 -0.47
CA LEU A 446 -27.01 -6.49 -0.69
C LEU A 446 -26.35 -7.12 -1.93
N ILE A 447 -25.83 -6.33 -2.88
CA ILE A 447 -25.09 -6.80 -4.06
C ILE A 447 -23.80 -7.55 -3.67
N TYR A 448 -23.22 -7.24 -2.51
CA TYR A 448 -22.03 -7.96 -2.05
C TYR A 448 -22.29 -9.46 -1.83
N ALA A 449 -23.52 -9.87 -1.48
CA ALA A 449 -23.84 -11.28 -1.26
C ALA A 449 -23.74 -12.12 -2.55
N PRO A 450 -24.46 -11.80 -3.67
CA PRO A 450 -24.29 -12.54 -4.92
C PRO A 450 -22.88 -12.38 -5.50
N ALA A 451 -22.24 -11.21 -5.36
CA ALA A 451 -20.85 -11.02 -5.81
C ALA A 451 -19.88 -11.94 -5.05
N ALA A 452 -19.99 -12.02 -3.73
CA ALA A 452 -19.18 -12.92 -2.91
C ALA A 452 -19.45 -14.39 -3.27
N ALA A 453 -20.72 -14.77 -3.50
CA ALA A 453 -21.06 -16.11 -3.94
C ALA A 453 -20.37 -16.48 -5.27
N LEU A 454 -20.35 -15.57 -6.26
CA LEU A 454 -19.64 -15.80 -7.53
C LEU A 454 -18.13 -15.98 -7.34
N VAL A 455 -17.50 -15.15 -6.49
CA VAL A 455 -16.07 -15.28 -6.15
C VAL A 455 -15.78 -16.62 -5.47
N LEU A 456 -16.62 -17.04 -4.54
CA LEU A 456 -16.48 -18.31 -3.82
C LEU A 456 -16.74 -19.54 -4.71
N LEU A 457 -17.69 -19.44 -5.66
CA LEU A 457 -17.88 -20.46 -6.70
C LEU A 457 -16.64 -20.56 -7.61
N GLY A 458 -16.07 -19.42 -8.00
CA GLY A 458 -14.81 -19.36 -8.75
C GLY A 458 -13.66 -20.00 -8.00
N LEU A 459 -13.55 -19.75 -6.70
CA LEU A 459 -12.58 -20.38 -5.80
C LEU A 459 -12.77 -21.91 -5.78
N ARG A 460 -14.00 -22.38 -5.56
CA ARG A 460 -14.31 -23.82 -5.57
C ARG A 460 -13.90 -24.49 -6.88
N ARG A 461 -14.21 -23.85 -8.02
CA ARG A 461 -13.82 -24.36 -9.34
C ARG A 461 -12.30 -24.40 -9.52
N ARG A 462 -11.56 -23.40 -9.04
CA ARG A 462 -10.08 -23.41 -9.09
C ARG A 462 -9.47 -24.53 -8.25
N MET A 463 -10.06 -24.83 -7.09
CA MET A 463 -9.59 -25.91 -6.23
C MET A 463 -9.88 -27.29 -6.82
N SER A 464 -11.02 -27.49 -7.50
CA SER A 464 -11.37 -28.79 -8.10
C SER A 464 -10.60 -29.14 -9.38
N LEU A 465 -9.87 -28.18 -9.96
CA LEU A 465 -9.07 -28.38 -11.18
C LEU A 465 -7.59 -28.68 -10.90
N ARG A 466 -7.21 -28.73 -9.62
CA ARG A 466 -5.88 -29.17 -9.16
C ARG A 466 -5.95 -30.65 -8.82
#